data_AF-A0A0E0BIE0-F1
#
_entry.id   AF-A0A0E0BIE0-F1
#
_cell.length_a   1.000
_cell.length_b   1.000
_cell.length_c   1.000
_cell.angle_alpha   90.00
_cell.angle_beta   90.00
_cell.angle_gamma   90.00
#
_symmetry.space_group_name_H-M   'P 1'
#
loop_
_entity.id
_entity.type
_entity.pdbx_description
1 polymer ?
#
loop_
_entity_poly.entity_id
_entity_poly.type
_entity_poly.pdbx_seq_one_letter_code
_entity_poly.pdbx_strand_id
1 'polypeptide(L)'
;MSSKEKPTLGGQRIKTRKRNIAAPLDPASFSDAIVQIYLDNAGDLELVAKSIESSDLNFSRYGDTFFEVVFIGGRTQPGTIKPEEEGERHPYSVLDCAAQREAILPSVLYIQKTLRRRPFLIKNLENVMRKFLQSLEFFEENERKKLAIFTALAFSQKLSGLPPETVFQPLLKDNLVTKGIVLSFITEFFKEYLKENTLDDLIALLKKGKMEDNLLEFFPSAKRTSEALSEHFTKEGLTSLVEYNEKKMFEVKLKEIKLTLTTMINEEAEISEVTEAVKQQVKDAKFPDIEVVRMLWDVLMEAVQWSGKNQQQNSNSALRQVKAWAGLLNAFCISGRLELELIYKVQTQCYEDAKLMKLFPEIIRTLYDQDVLAEDTILLWQSFVKALEPFVKWLEEAEEEE
;
A
#
# COMPACT_ATOMS: atom_id res chain seq x y z
N MET A 1 -34.11 -38.01 79.75
CA MET A 1 -33.67 -36.66 79.34
C MET A 1 -33.64 -36.63 77.81
N SER A 2 -34.20 -35.56 77.25
CA SER A 2 -34.64 -35.42 75.85
C SER A 2 -33.53 -35.54 74.81
N SER A 3 -33.76 -36.34 73.76
CA SER A 3 -32.94 -36.42 72.54
C SER A 3 -33.15 -35.16 71.71
N LYS A 4 -32.18 -34.24 71.73
CA LYS A 4 -32.10 -33.15 70.76
C LYS A 4 -31.52 -33.67 69.46
N GLU A 5 -32.37 -33.87 68.45
CA GLU A 5 -31.96 -33.98 67.05
C GLU A 5 -31.24 -32.69 66.63
N LYS A 6 -30.10 -32.85 65.95
CA LYS A 6 -29.43 -31.73 65.28
C LYS A 6 -30.22 -31.34 64.02
N PRO A 7 -30.30 -30.04 63.65
CA PRO A 7 -31.05 -29.64 62.47
C PRO A 7 -30.40 -30.24 61.23
N THR A 8 -31.15 -31.03 60.48
CA THR A 8 -30.80 -31.46 59.13
C THR A 8 -30.97 -30.27 58.20
N LEU A 9 -29.91 -29.90 57.49
CA LEU A 9 -29.97 -28.95 56.38
C LEU A 9 -30.74 -29.61 55.23
N GLY A 10 -32.07 -29.55 55.30
CA GLY A 10 -32.94 -29.84 54.18
C GLY A 10 -32.71 -28.79 53.07
N GLY A 11 -32.42 -29.27 51.86
CA GLY A 11 -32.67 -28.48 50.65
C GLY A 11 -31.48 -28.04 49.81
N GLN A 12 -30.24 -28.50 50.05
CA GLN A 12 -29.19 -28.30 49.04
C GLN A 12 -29.16 -29.45 48.04
N ARG A 13 -29.88 -29.28 46.92
CA ARG A 13 -29.62 -30.06 45.70
C ARG A 13 -28.16 -29.84 45.34
N ILE A 14 -27.30 -30.82 45.63
CA ILE A 14 -25.95 -30.87 45.08
C ILE A 14 -26.13 -30.99 43.57
N LYS A 15 -26.07 -29.86 42.86
CA LYS A 15 -25.97 -29.85 41.40
C LYS A 15 -24.61 -30.43 41.08
N THR A 16 -24.58 -31.72 40.76
CA THR A 16 -23.46 -32.32 40.03
C THR A 16 -23.26 -31.45 38.79
N ARG A 17 -22.12 -30.74 38.69
CA ARG A 17 -21.78 -30.02 37.45
C ARG A 17 -21.85 -31.05 36.33
N LYS A 18 -22.70 -30.83 35.33
CA LYS A 18 -22.61 -31.54 34.05
C LYS A 18 -21.16 -31.42 33.63
N ARG A 19 -20.41 -32.53 33.63
CA ARG A 19 -19.14 -32.58 32.91
C ARG A 19 -19.50 -32.12 31.50
N ASN A 20 -18.93 -30.99 31.06
CA ASN A 20 -18.94 -30.63 29.65
C ASN A 20 -18.13 -31.72 28.95
N ILE A 21 -18.79 -32.82 28.60
CA ILE A 21 -18.26 -33.80 27.66
C ILE A 21 -18.38 -33.06 26.33
N ALA A 22 -17.31 -32.35 25.94
CA ALA A 22 -17.21 -31.90 24.57
C ALA A 22 -17.36 -33.16 23.71
N ALA A 23 -18.38 -33.21 22.86
CA ALA A 23 -18.53 -34.29 21.90
C ALA A 23 -17.18 -34.44 21.17
N PRO A 24 -16.69 -35.66 20.90
CA PRO A 24 -15.48 -35.85 20.11
C PRO A 24 -15.55 -35.06 18.80
N LEU A 25 -14.40 -34.56 18.34
CA LEU A 25 -14.30 -33.98 17.00
C LEU A 25 -14.35 -35.13 16.00
N ASP A 26 -15.17 -34.97 14.97
CA ASP A 26 -15.26 -35.91 13.86
C ASP A 26 -15.24 -35.14 12.52
N PRO A 27 -14.07 -34.59 12.15
CA PRO A 27 -13.91 -33.88 10.89
C PRO A 27 -13.95 -34.81 9.67
N ALA A 28 -13.72 -36.11 9.86
CA ALA A 28 -13.75 -37.10 8.78
C ALA A 28 -15.18 -37.26 8.24
N SER A 29 -16.15 -37.60 9.11
CA SER A 29 -17.55 -37.72 8.69
C SER A 29 -18.11 -36.44 8.10
N PHE A 30 -17.69 -35.26 8.61
CA PHE A 30 -18.07 -33.99 8.02
C PHE A 30 -17.48 -33.81 6.61
N SER A 31 -16.19 -34.10 6.42
CA SER A 31 -15.54 -34.05 5.11
C SER A 31 -16.24 -34.97 4.11
N ASP A 32 -16.48 -36.23 4.49
CA ASP A 32 -17.10 -37.23 3.63
C ASP A 32 -18.51 -36.81 3.20
N ALA A 33 -19.30 -36.23 4.12
CA ALA A 33 -20.62 -35.69 3.79
C ALA A 33 -20.55 -34.52 2.77
N ILE A 34 -19.57 -33.62 2.91
CA ILE A 34 -19.39 -32.53 1.93
C ILE A 34 -18.92 -33.10 0.58
N VAL A 35 -17.98 -34.04 0.58
CA VAL A 35 -17.51 -34.72 -0.65
C VAL A 35 -18.68 -35.39 -1.36
N GLN A 36 -19.53 -36.11 -0.63
CA GLN A 36 -20.71 -36.74 -1.21
C GLN A 36 -21.67 -35.71 -1.83
N ILE A 37 -21.88 -34.55 -1.19
CA ILE A 37 -22.69 -33.48 -1.77
C ILE A 37 -22.11 -33.00 -3.11
N TYR A 38 -20.79 -32.87 -3.26
CA TYR A 38 -20.18 -32.53 -4.55
C TYR A 38 -20.37 -33.63 -5.60
N LEU A 39 -20.24 -34.89 -5.20
CA LEU A 39 -20.40 -36.04 -6.10
C LEU A 39 -21.85 -36.20 -6.57
N ASP A 40 -22.83 -36.11 -5.66
CA ASP A 40 -24.26 -36.23 -5.94
C ASP A 40 -24.77 -35.17 -6.93
N ASN A 41 -24.13 -34.00 -6.92
CA ASN A 41 -24.47 -32.87 -7.79
C ASN A 41 -23.50 -32.71 -8.97
N ALA A 42 -22.61 -33.68 -9.20
CA ALA A 42 -21.61 -33.67 -10.28
C ALA A 42 -20.81 -32.35 -10.38
N GLY A 43 -20.52 -31.72 -9.23
CA GLY A 43 -19.78 -30.46 -9.17
C GLY A 43 -20.57 -29.20 -9.57
N ASP A 44 -21.87 -29.28 -9.83
CA ASP A 44 -22.71 -28.10 -10.07
C ASP A 44 -22.79 -27.25 -8.80
N LEU A 45 -22.04 -26.14 -8.78
CA LEU A 45 -21.89 -25.28 -7.60
C LEU A 45 -23.20 -24.63 -7.14
N GLU A 46 -24.20 -24.47 -8.02
CA GLU A 46 -25.51 -23.95 -7.64
C GLU A 46 -26.32 -25.01 -6.87
N LEU A 47 -26.29 -26.25 -7.35
CA LEU A 47 -26.93 -27.37 -6.66
C LEU A 47 -26.20 -27.74 -5.36
N VAL A 48 -24.86 -27.75 -5.38
CA VAL A 48 -24.03 -27.96 -4.18
C VAL A 48 -24.33 -26.92 -3.12
N ALA A 49 -24.42 -25.63 -3.49
CA ALA A 49 -24.79 -24.57 -2.56
C ALA A 49 -26.17 -24.82 -1.92
N LYS A 50 -27.16 -25.22 -2.71
CA LYS A 50 -28.51 -25.55 -2.22
C LYS A 50 -28.49 -26.73 -1.25
N SER A 51 -27.75 -27.79 -1.55
CA SER A 51 -27.60 -28.94 -0.66
C SER A 51 -26.93 -28.56 0.66
N ILE A 52 -25.86 -27.75 0.62
CA ILE A 52 -25.17 -27.23 1.81
C ILE A 52 -26.09 -26.33 2.66
N GLU A 53 -26.91 -25.50 2.03
CA GLU A 53 -27.91 -24.69 2.73
C GLU A 53 -28.96 -25.56 3.45
N SER A 54 -29.38 -26.66 2.84
CA SER A 54 -30.37 -27.60 3.41
C SER A 54 -29.80 -28.61 4.42
N SER A 55 -28.48 -28.78 4.47
CA SER A 55 -27.82 -29.74 5.35
C SER A 55 -27.85 -29.32 6.83
N ASP A 56 -27.87 -30.30 7.73
CA ASP A 56 -27.75 -30.13 9.19
C ASP A 56 -26.30 -30.20 9.69
N LEU A 57 -25.33 -30.16 8.76
CA LEU A 57 -23.91 -30.23 9.04
C LEU A 57 -23.43 -29.04 9.90
N ASN A 58 -22.49 -29.31 10.81
CA ASN A 58 -22.02 -28.32 11.78
C ASN A 58 -20.87 -27.45 11.23
N PHE A 59 -21.20 -26.52 10.35
CA PHE A 59 -20.25 -25.56 9.77
C PHE A 59 -19.53 -24.69 10.80
N SER A 60 -20.16 -24.40 11.94
CA SER A 60 -19.51 -23.61 13.01
C SER A 60 -18.33 -24.36 13.63
N ARG A 61 -18.38 -25.70 13.62
CA ARG A 61 -17.34 -26.56 14.20
C ARG A 61 -16.29 -26.98 13.17
N TYR A 62 -16.69 -27.17 11.92
CA TYR A 62 -15.84 -27.76 10.87
C TYR A 62 -15.64 -26.82 9.67
N GLY A 63 -15.77 -25.50 9.87
CA GLY A 63 -15.63 -24.52 8.80
C GLY A 63 -14.26 -24.56 8.11
N ASP A 64 -13.17 -24.84 8.83
CA ASP A 64 -11.84 -25.00 8.22
C ASP A 64 -11.83 -26.22 7.29
N THR A 65 -12.33 -27.37 7.76
CA THR A 65 -12.47 -28.60 6.96
C THR A 65 -13.35 -28.36 5.73
N PHE A 66 -14.43 -27.59 5.84
CA PHE A 66 -15.26 -27.23 4.69
C PHE A 66 -14.46 -26.54 3.60
N PHE A 67 -13.65 -25.53 3.93
CA PHE A 67 -12.84 -24.84 2.93
C PHE A 67 -11.69 -25.70 2.42
N GLU A 68 -11.11 -26.59 3.23
CA GLU A 68 -10.14 -27.58 2.73
C GLU A 68 -10.76 -28.45 1.62
N VAL A 69 -11.98 -28.94 1.82
CA VAL A 69 -12.72 -29.70 0.79
C VAL A 69 -12.96 -28.85 -0.45
N VAL A 70 -13.39 -27.59 -0.32
CA VAL A 70 -13.60 -26.68 -1.46
C VAL A 70 -12.32 -26.50 -2.31
N PHE A 71 -11.16 -26.37 -1.67
CA PHE A 71 -9.91 -26.12 -2.38
C PHE A 71 -9.21 -27.38 -2.90
N ILE A 72 -9.17 -28.44 -2.09
CA ILE A 72 -8.35 -29.65 -2.34
C ILE A 72 -9.21 -30.86 -2.72
N GLY A 73 -10.53 -30.77 -2.56
CA GLY A 73 -11.47 -31.87 -2.85
C GLY A 73 -11.67 -32.82 -1.69
N GLY A 74 -10.99 -32.62 -0.57
CA GLY A 74 -11.09 -33.41 0.67
C GLY A 74 -10.38 -32.72 1.83
N ARG A 75 -10.43 -33.32 3.03
CA ARG A 75 -9.70 -32.81 4.20
C ARG A 75 -8.18 -33.01 4.09
N THR A 76 -7.43 -32.17 4.78
CA THR A 76 -5.97 -32.29 4.88
C THR A 76 -5.54 -32.91 6.21
N GLN A 77 -4.35 -33.51 6.23
CA GLN A 77 -3.75 -33.98 7.46
C GLN A 77 -3.54 -32.79 8.44
N PRO A 78 -3.78 -32.97 9.75
CA PRO A 78 -3.64 -31.90 10.73
C PRO A 78 -2.31 -31.15 10.64
N GLY A 79 -2.38 -29.82 10.49
CA GLY A 79 -1.20 -28.95 10.41
C GLY A 79 -0.44 -28.97 9.08
N THR A 80 -0.91 -29.71 8.07
CA THR A 80 -0.26 -29.79 6.74
C THR A 80 -1.22 -29.40 5.62
N ILE A 81 -0.71 -29.24 4.40
CA ILE A 81 -1.56 -29.09 3.20
C ILE A 81 -1.82 -30.41 2.46
N LYS A 82 -1.24 -31.52 2.95
CA LYS A 82 -1.35 -32.81 2.26
C LYS A 82 -2.77 -33.36 2.43
N PRO A 83 -3.41 -33.85 1.36
CA PRO A 83 -4.65 -34.59 1.48
C PRO A 83 -4.49 -35.77 2.45
N GLU A 84 -5.54 -36.12 3.17
CA GLU A 84 -5.54 -37.37 3.93
C GLU A 84 -5.47 -38.57 2.98
N GLU A 85 -4.66 -39.58 3.32
CA GLU A 85 -4.51 -40.78 2.49
C GLU A 85 -5.75 -41.68 2.56
N GLU A 86 -6.43 -41.67 3.71
CA GLU A 86 -7.67 -42.39 3.96
C GLU A 86 -8.86 -41.40 3.93
N GLY A 87 -9.52 -41.31 2.77
CA GLY A 87 -10.72 -40.48 2.57
C GLY A 87 -11.08 -40.30 1.09
N GLU A 88 -12.37 -40.12 0.80
CA GLU A 88 -12.80 -39.80 -0.57
C GLU A 88 -12.49 -38.34 -0.93
N ARG A 89 -12.18 -38.09 -2.20
CA ARG A 89 -11.98 -36.74 -2.75
C ARG A 89 -12.89 -36.51 -3.94
N HIS A 90 -13.48 -35.32 -4.03
CA HIS A 90 -14.18 -34.92 -5.24
C HIS A 90 -13.25 -34.21 -6.24
N PRO A 91 -13.42 -34.40 -7.56
CA PRO A 91 -12.55 -33.80 -8.58
C PRO A 91 -12.90 -32.34 -8.93
N TYR A 92 -13.91 -31.77 -8.30
CA TYR A 92 -14.44 -30.42 -8.60
C TYR A 92 -13.83 -29.32 -7.72
N SER A 93 -12.63 -29.53 -7.18
CA SER A 93 -11.97 -28.60 -6.27
C SER A 93 -11.30 -27.44 -7.02
N VAL A 94 -11.00 -26.34 -6.30
CA VAL A 94 -10.25 -25.20 -6.89
C VAL A 94 -8.89 -25.66 -7.45
N LEU A 95 -8.22 -26.62 -6.81
CA LEU A 95 -6.93 -27.10 -7.26
C LEU A 95 -7.01 -28.15 -8.38
N ASP A 96 -8.17 -28.77 -8.61
CA ASP A 96 -8.36 -29.72 -9.71
C ASP A 96 -8.85 -29.05 -11.01
N CYS A 97 -9.35 -27.81 -10.95
CA CYS A 97 -9.79 -27.07 -12.14
C CYS A 97 -8.62 -26.52 -12.99
N ALA A 98 -8.90 -25.96 -14.17
CA ALA A 98 -7.87 -25.33 -15.01
C ALA A 98 -7.29 -24.06 -14.35
N ALA A 99 -6.01 -23.76 -14.57
CA ALA A 99 -5.36 -22.53 -14.08
C ALA A 99 -5.72 -21.29 -14.91
N GLN A 100 -7.02 -21.02 -15.01
CA GLN A 100 -7.63 -19.95 -15.80
C GLN A 100 -8.76 -19.29 -15.01
N ARG A 101 -9.00 -18.01 -15.28
CA ARG A 101 -10.04 -17.21 -14.62
C ARG A 101 -11.40 -17.87 -14.72
N GLU A 102 -11.78 -18.31 -15.92
CA GLU A 102 -13.10 -18.82 -16.24
C GLU A 102 -13.42 -20.11 -15.47
N ALA A 103 -12.39 -20.88 -15.13
CA ALA A 103 -12.52 -22.09 -14.34
C ALA A 103 -12.58 -21.81 -12.83
N ILE A 104 -11.89 -20.78 -12.33
CA ILE A 104 -11.76 -20.49 -10.89
C ILE A 104 -12.84 -19.52 -10.39
N LEU A 105 -13.29 -18.58 -11.22
CA LEU A 105 -14.30 -17.58 -10.87
C LEU A 105 -15.61 -18.18 -10.33
N PRO A 106 -16.16 -19.28 -10.90
CA PRO A 106 -17.35 -19.92 -10.34
C PRO A 106 -17.17 -20.32 -8.87
N SER A 107 -16.01 -20.86 -8.48
CA SER A 107 -15.71 -21.22 -7.09
C SER A 107 -15.66 -19.99 -6.17
N VAL A 108 -15.14 -18.86 -6.65
CA VAL A 108 -15.12 -17.59 -5.90
C VAL A 108 -16.55 -17.08 -5.66
N LEU A 109 -17.40 -17.09 -6.69
CA LEU A 109 -18.81 -16.67 -6.58
C LEU A 109 -19.61 -17.60 -5.67
N TYR A 110 -19.37 -18.91 -5.77
CA TYR A 110 -19.93 -19.92 -4.87
C TYR A 110 -19.56 -19.64 -3.41
N ILE A 111 -18.27 -19.44 -3.10
CA ILE A 111 -17.82 -19.09 -1.75
C ILE A 111 -18.45 -17.78 -1.29
N GLN A 112 -18.53 -16.77 -2.16
CA GLN A 112 -19.17 -15.50 -1.83
C GLN A 112 -20.64 -15.69 -1.43
N LYS A 113 -21.40 -16.50 -2.18
CA LYS A 113 -22.79 -16.85 -1.88
C LYS A 113 -22.90 -17.58 -0.54
N THR A 114 -22.06 -18.57 -0.29
CA THR A 114 -22.01 -19.29 0.99
C THR A 114 -21.70 -18.36 2.16
N LEU A 115 -20.75 -17.43 2.02
CA LEU A 115 -20.41 -16.46 3.05
C LEU A 115 -21.53 -15.44 3.32
N ARG A 116 -22.29 -15.03 2.29
CA ARG A 116 -23.47 -14.15 2.50
C ARG A 116 -24.54 -14.84 3.36
N ARG A 117 -24.70 -16.16 3.23
CA ARG A 117 -25.65 -16.95 4.02
C ARG A 117 -25.11 -17.36 5.39
N ARG A 118 -23.80 -17.58 5.49
CA ARG A 118 -23.09 -18.00 6.70
C ARG A 118 -21.89 -17.09 6.97
N PRO A 119 -22.09 -15.82 7.39
CA PRO A 119 -21.00 -14.84 7.52
C PRO A 119 -19.90 -15.26 8.51
N PHE A 120 -20.24 -16.07 9.52
CA PHE A 120 -19.27 -16.58 10.50
C PHE A 120 -18.15 -17.43 9.88
N LEU A 121 -18.38 -18.00 8.68
CA LEU A 121 -17.38 -18.81 7.96
C LEU A 121 -16.22 -17.98 7.40
N ILE A 122 -16.30 -16.64 7.37
CA ILE A 122 -15.20 -15.80 6.86
C ILE A 122 -13.89 -16.06 7.60
N LYS A 123 -13.96 -16.31 8.91
CA LYS A 123 -12.76 -16.59 9.70
C LYS A 123 -12.13 -17.93 9.33
N ASN A 124 -12.94 -18.92 9.00
CA ASN A 124 -12.46 -20.23 8.56
C ASN A 124 -11.80 -20.14 7.18
N LEU A 125 -12.38 -19.37 6.26
CA LEU A 125 -11.74 -19.10 4.97
C LEU A 125 -10.40 -18.39 5.16
N GLU A 126 -10.35 -17.37 6.02
CA GLU A 126 -9.11 -16.67 6.37
C GLU A 126 -8.05 -17.65 6.89
N ASN A 127 -8.42 -18.57 7.80
CA ASN A 127 -7.50 -19.56 8.36
C ASN A 127 -6.93 -20.49 7.28
N VAL A 128 -7.77 -21.02 6.39
CA VAL A 128 -7.34 -21.94 5.32
C VAL A 128 -6.48 -21.21 4.29
N MET A 129 -6.88 -20.01 3.87
CA MET A 129 -6.07 -19.17 2.98
C MET A 129 -4.70 -18.88 3.59
N ARG A 130 -4.66 -18.44 4.85
CA ARG A 130 -3.41 -18.21 5.59
C ARG A 130 -2.54 -19.47 5.59
N LYS A 131 -3.11 -20.63 5.95
CA LYS A 131 -2.41 -21.91 5.99
C LYS A 131 -1.80 -22.26 4.63
N PHE A 132 -2.53 -22.08 3.54
CA PHE A 132 -2.06 -22.39 2.19
C PHE A 132 -0.97 -21.43 1.71
N LEU A 133 -1.17 -20.12 1.89
CA LEU A 133 -0.18 -19.12 1.50
C LEU A 133 1.13 -19.25 2.29
N GLN A 134 1.04 -19.65 3.55
CA GLN A 134 2.20 -20.00 4.37
C GLN A 134 2.93 -21.28 3.96
N SER A 135 2.31 -22.09 3.11
CA SER A 135 2.74 -23.43 2.72
C SER A 135 2.95 -23.55 1.21
N LEU A 136 3.09 -22.42 0.49
CA LEU A 136 3.23 -22.40 -0.97
C LEU A 136 4.36 -23.31 -1.48
N GLU A 137 5.43 -23.49 -0.71
CA GLU A 137 6.53 -24.38 -1.09
C GLU A 137 6.14 -25.85 -1.32
N PHE A 138 5.03 -26.29 -0.73
CA PHE A 138 4.53 -27.66 -0.86
C PHE A 138 3.52 -27.85 -1.99
N PHE A 139 3.05 -26.76 -2.59
CA PHE A 139 2.22 -26.79 -3.79
C PHE A 139 3.10 -26.81 -5.04
N GLU A 140 2.62 -27.46 -6.10
CA GLU A 140 3.23 -27.40 -7.43
C GLU A 140 3.05 -26.01 -8.07
N GLU A 141 3.85 -25.72 -9.10
CA GLU A 141 3.80 -24.42 -9.79
C GLU A 141 2.39 -24.09 -10.32
N ASN A 142 1.73 -25.07 -10.93
CA ASN A 142 0.38 -24.91 -11.47
C ASN A 142 -0.66 -24.66 -10.36
N GLU A 143 -0.52 -25.31 -9.20
CA GLU A 143 -1.40 -25.09 -8.04
C GLU A 143 -1.19 -23.70 -7.43
N ARG A 144 0.06 -23.25 -7.29
CA ARG A 144 0.38 -21.89 -6.84
C ARG A 144 -0.26 -20.84 -7.75
N LYS A 145 -0.23 -21.07 -9.07
CA LYS A 145 -0.91 -20.21 -10.04
C LYS A 145 -2.42 -20.16 -9.83
N LYS A 146 -3.08 -21.31 -9.62
CA LYS A 146 -4.52 -21.36 -9.30
C LYS A 146 -4.83 -20.58 -8.01
N LEU A 147 -4.00 -20.74 -6.97
CA LEU A 147 -4.15 -19.98 -5.72
C LEU A 147 -3.95 -18.47 -5.93
N ALA A 148 -3.00 -18.04 -6.77
CA ALA A 148 -2.80 -16.64 -7.10
C ALA A 148 -4.02 -16.05 -7.83
N ILE A 149 -4.54 -16.76 -8.83
CA ILE A 149 -5.76 -16.37 -9.56
C ILE A 149 -6.96 -16.31 -8.63
N PHE A 150 -7.17 -17.33 -7.80
CA PHE A 150 -8.24 -17.36 -6.81
C PHE A 150 -8.14 -16.15 -5.87
N THR A 151 -6.95 -15.87 -5.35
CA THR A 151 -6.74 -14.77 -4.39
C THR A 151 -7.04 -13.42 -5.04
N ALA A 152 -6.62 -13.21 -6.30
CA ALA A 152 -6.91 -11.99 -7.06
C ALA A 152 -8.41 -11.81 -7.27
N LEU A 153 -9.10 -12.87 -7.71
CA LEU A 153 -10.55 -12.86 -7.91
C LEU A 153 -11.30 -12.66 -6.58
N ALA A 154 -10.84 -13.25 -5.47
CA ALA A 154 -11.44 -13.05 -4.16
C ALA A 154 -11.44 -11.57 -3.73
N PHE A 155 -10.35 -10.84 -3.98
CA PHE A 155 -10.32 -9.40 -3.72
C PHE A 155 -11.09 -8.58 -4.75
N SER A 156 -11.01 -8.93 -6.05
CA SER A 156 -11.78 -8.26 -7.12
C SER A 156 -13.27 -8.31 -6.84
N GLN A 157 -13.77 -9.50 -6.48
CA GLN A 157 -15.17 -9.75 -6.14
C GLN A 157 -15.55 -9.28 -4.72
N LYS A 158 -14.63 -8.60 -4.00
CA LYS A 158 -14.83 -8.06 -2.64
C LYS A 158 -15.40 -9.11 -1.70
N LEU A 159 -14.81 -10.30 -1.68
CA LEU A 159 -15.31 -11.46 -0.95
C LEU A 159 -15.39 -11.18 0.56
N SER A 160 -16.60 -10.78 0.99
CA SER A 160 -17.10 -10.54 2.36
C SER A 160 -16.08 -10.02 3.39
N GLY A 161 -15.19 -9.11 3.00
CA GLY A 161 -14.24 -8.46 3.91
C GLY A 161 -13.04 -9.32 4.32
N LEU A 162 -12.62 -10.29 3.49
CA LEU A 162 -11.36 -11.01 3.68
C LEU A 162 -10.22 -10.00 3.93
N PRO A 163 -9.55 -10.00 5.09
CA PRO A 163 -8.61 -8.94 5.43
C PRO A 163 -7.33 -9.03 4.58
N PRO A 164 -6.95 -8.00 3.80
CA PRO A 164 -5.75 -8.06 2.96
C PRO A 164 -4.47 -8.40 3.72
N GLU A 165 -4.31 -7.84 4.92
CA GLU A 165 -3.17 -8.10 5.80
C GLU A 165 -2.99 -9.60 6.10
N THR A 166 -4.10 -10.30 6.34
CA THR A 166 -4.09 -11.72 6.70
C THR A 166 -3.74 -12.64 5.54
N VAL A 167 -3.87 -12.15 4.31
CA VAL A 167 -3.56 -12.86 3.07
C VAL A 167 -2.12 -12.59 2.66
N PHE A 168 -1.69 -11.32 2.68
CA PHE A 168 -0.35 -10.96 2.21
C PHE A 168 0.76 -11.27 3.23
N GLN A 169 0.58 -10.99 4.53
CA GLN A 169 1.64 -11.22 5.53
C GLN A 169 2.19 -12.65 5.54
N PRO A 170 1.35 -13.71 5.42
CA PRO A 170 1.80 -15.08 5.21
C PRO A 170 2.87 -15.31 4.14
N LEU A 171 2.84 -14.51 3.07
CA LEU A 171 3.74 -14.67 1.94
C LEU A 171 5.17 -14.27 2.32
N LEU A 172 5.35 -13.33 3.26
CA LEU A 172 6.66 -12.81 3.63
C LEU A 172 7.51 -13.75 4.51
N LYS A 173 7.20 -15.05 4.56
CA LYS A 173 8.08 -16.03 5.20
C LYS A 173 9.40 -16.14 4.46
N ASP A 174 10.51 -16.04 5.19
CA ASP A 174 11.88 -15.99 4.64
C ASP A 174 12.20 -17.13 3.65
N ASN A 175 11.75 -18.35 3.94
CA ASN A 175 11.97 -19.51 3.07
C ASN A 175 11.25 -19.39 1.73
N LEU A 176 10.02 -18.82 1.71
CA LEU A 176 9.25 -18.62 0.50
C LEU A 176 9.86 -17.49 -0.35
N VAL A 177 10.25 -16.39 0.30
CA VAL A 177 10.86 -15.23 -0.33
C VAL A 177 12.20 -15.60 -0.95
N THR A 178 13.07 -16.32 -0.21
CA THR A 178 14.40 -16.73 -0.68
C THR A 178 14.31 -17.64 -1.91
N LYS A 179 13.30 -18.52 -1.97
CA LYS A 179 13.05 -19.41 -3.12
C LYS A 179 12.40 -18.70 -4.32
N GLY A 180 12.07 -17.42 -4.23
CA GLY A 180 11.38 -16.66 -5.29
C GLY A 180 9.91 -17.05 -5.51
N ILE A 181 9.35 -17.89 -4.63
CA ILE A 181 7.97 -18.38 -4.74
C ILE A 181 6.98 -17.23 -4.57
N VAL A 182 7.28 -16.31 -3.64
CA VAL A 182 6.46 -15.14 -3.34
C VAL A 182 6.38 -14.21 -4.54
N LEU A 183 7.52 -13.91 -5.17
CA LEU A 183 7.59 -13.04 -6.34
C LEU A 183 6.75 -13.61 -7.50
N SER A 184 6.87 -14.92 -7.77
CA SER A 184 6.05 -15.60 -8.79
C SER A 184 4.56 -15.51 -8.46
N PHE A 185 4.17 -15.81 -7.22
CA PHE A 185 2.77 -15.75 -6.77
C PHE A 185 2.19 -14.34 -6.90
N ILE A 186 2.89 -13.32 -6.39
CA ILE A 186 2.44 -11.92 -6.43
C ILE A 186 2.35 -11.39 -7.85
N THR A 187 3.24 -11.83 -8.74
CA THR A 187 3.20 -11.45 -10.16
C THR A 187 1.93 -11.95 -10.83
N GLU A 188 1.60 -13.24 -10.68
CA GLU A 188 0.36 -13.80 -11.22
C GLU A 188 -0.88 -13.14 -10.59
N PHE A 189 -0.82 -12.87 -9.28
CA PHE A 189 -1.88 -12.15 -8.57
C PHE A 189 -2.12 -10.74 -9.13
N PHE A 190 -1.07 -9.93 -9.32
CA PHE A 190 -1.19 -8.57 -9.87
C PHE A 190 -1.73 -8.59 -11.29
N LYS A 191 -1.21 -9.47 -12.15
CA LYS A 191 -1.69 -9.61 -13.54
C LYS A 191 -3.17 -9.96 -13.60
N GLU A 192 -3.61 -10.87 -12.73
CA GLU A 192 -5.01 -11.27 -12.67
C GLU A 192 -5.92 -10.18 -12.08
N TYR A 193 -5.48 -9.50 -11.02
CA TYR A 193 -6.24 -8.45 -10.35
C TYR A 193 -6.48 -7.24 -11.27
N LEU A 194 -5.45 -6.81 -11.99
CA LEU A 194 -5.47 -5.64 -12.88
C LEU A 194 -6.27 -5.83 -14.17
N LYS A 195 -6.77 -7.05 -14.46
CA LYS A 195 -7.71 -7.26 -15.57
C LYS A 195 -9.07 -6.59 -15.35
N GLU A 196 -9.49 -6.43 -14.09
CA GLU A 196 -10.81 -5.86 -13.73
C GLU A 196 -10.72 -4.66 -12.77
N ASN A 197 -9.54 -4.40 -12.21
CA ASN A 197 -9.33 -3.36 -11.20
C ASN A 197 -8.26 -2.40 -11.71
N THR A 198 -8.33 -1.15 -11.25
CA THR A 198 -7.33 -0.14 -11.59
C THR A 198 -6.04 -0.33 -10.80
N LEU A 199 -4.96 0.34 -11.21
CA LEU A 199 -3.75 0.41 -10.41
C LEU A 199 -4.02 1.05 -9.05
N ASP A 200 -4.84 2.10 -8.99
CA ASP A 200 -5.21 2.76 -7.73
C ASP A 200 -5.92 1.81 -6.77
N ASP A 201 -6.80 0.94 -7.28
CA ASP A 201 -7.43 -0.11 -6.49
C ASP A 201 -6.40 -1.11 -5.93
N LEU A 202 -5.42 -1.51 -6.76
CA LEU A 202 -4.33 -2.39 -6.33
C LEU A 202 -3.47 -1.75 -5.25
N ILE A 203 -3.09 -0.48 -5.41
CA ILE A 203 -2.33 0.28 -4.41
C ILE A 203 -3.15 0.41 -3.12
N ALA A 204 -4.44 0.70 -3.20
CA ALA A 204 -5.32 0.76 -2.03
C ALA A 204 -5.45 -0.60 -1.33
N LEU A 205 -5.45 -1.70 -2.09
CA LEU A 205 -5.44 -3.06 -1.54
C LEU A 205 -4.13 -3.38 -0.82
N LEU A 206 -2.99 -3.04 -1.44
CA LEU A 206 -1.66 -3.22 -0.85
C LEU A 206 -1.45 -2.35 0.40
N LYS A 207 -2.00 -1.12 0.43
CA LYS A 207 -2.05 -0.27 1.63
C LYS A 207 -2.76 -0.95 2.78
N LYS A 208 -3.97 -1.48 2.54
CA LYS A 208 -4.73 -2.25 3.53
C LYS A 208 -4.02 -3.54 3.94
N GLY A 209 -3.20 -4.08 3.05
CA GLY A 209 -2.33 -5.24 3.28
C GLY A 209 -1.04 -4.95 4.03
N LYS A 210 -0.69 -3.66 4.24
CA LYS A 210 0.63 -3.20 4.73
C LYS A 210 1.80 -3.69 3.86
N MET A 211 1.58 -3.70 2.55
CA MET A 211 2.54 -4.22 1.55
C MET A 211 3.05 -3.16 0.57
N GLU A 212 2.38 -2.03 0.47
CA GLU A 212 2.66 -1.01 -0.55
C GLU A 212 4.05 -0.36 -0.40
N ASP A 213 4.53 -0.19 0.83
CA ASP A 213 5.90 0.30 1.11
C ASP A 213 6.96 -0.82 1.03
N ASN A 214 6.51 -2.09 0.92
CA ASN A 214 7.33 -3.28 1.09
C ASN A 214 7.37 -4.12 -0.20
N LEU A 215 7.16 -3.53 -1.38
CA LEU A 215 7.18 -4.27 -2.65
C LEU A 215 8.50 -5.03 -2.88
N LEU A 216 9.63 -4.46 -2.44
CA LEU A 216 10.94 -5.11 -2.49
C LEU A 216 11.02 -6.34 -1.58
N GLU A 217 10.20 -6.46 -0.55
CA GLU A 217 10.22 -7.62 0.36
C GLU A 217 9.74 -8.90 -0.31
N PHE A 218 8.96 -8.81 -1.41
CA PHE A 218 8.58 -9.95 -2.23
C PHE A 218 9.75 -10.58 -2.99
N PHE A 219 10.82 -9.83 -3.21
CA PHE A 219 12.01 -10.30 -3.91
C PHE A 219 12.93 -11.07 -2.95
N PRO A 220 13.62 -12.13 -3.46
CA PRO A 220 14.73 -12.74 -2.74
C PRO A 220 15.71 -11.66 -2.26
N SER A 221 16.27 -11.84 -1.06
CA SER A 221 17.12 -10.83 -0.40
C SER A 221 18.27 -10.31 -1.30
N ALA A 222 18.85 -11.17 -2.13
CA ALA A 222 19.93 -10.83 -3.06
C ALA A 222 19.49 -9.92 -4.25
N LYS A 223 18.18 -9.71 -4.45
CA LYS A 223 17.61 -8.96 -5.59
C LYS A 223 16.70 -7.81 -5.16
N ARG A 224 16.82 -7.32 -3.92
CA ARG A 224 16.00 -6.22 -3.39
C ARG A 224 16.56 -4.86 -3.82
N THR A 225 16.48 -4.57 -5.11
CA THR A 225 16.88 -3.27 -5.68
C THR A 225 15.77 -2.69 -6.54
N SER A 226 15.78 -1.36 -6.72
CA SER A 226 14.79 -0.69 -7.57
C SER A 226 14.89 -1.17 -9.01
N GLU A 227 16.10 -1.43 -9.49
CA GLU A 227 16.36 -1.90 -10.85
C GLU A 227 15.79 -3.30 -11.08
N ALA A 228 15.97 -4.21 -10.12
CA ALA A 228 15.43 -5.56 -10.21
C ALA A 228 13.90 -5.57 -10.18
N LEU A 229 13.29 -4.65 -9.42
CA LEU A 229 11.84 -4.45 -9.41
C LEU A 229 11.35 -3.95 -10.77
N SER A 230 11.95 -2.88 -11.28
CA SER A 230 11.59 -2.30 -12.58
C SER A 230 11.76 -3.32 -13.71
N GLU A 231 12.88 -4.03 -13.77
CA GLU A 231 13.16 -5.06 -14.78
C GLU A 231 12.11 -6.19 -14.75
N HIS A 232 11.86 -6.77 -13.57
CA HIS A 232 10.93 -7.89 -13.42
C HIS A 232 9.51 -7.51 -13.83
N PHE A 233 8.97 -6.43 -13.27
CA PHE A 233 7.57 -6.07 -13.53
C PHE A 233 7.37 -5.50 -14.93
N THR A 234 8.37 -4.85 -15.53
CA THR A 234 8.31 -4.43 -16.94
C THR A 234 8.21 -5.65 -17.86
N LYS A 235 9.04 -6.68 -17.62
CA LYS A 235 9.01 -7.94 -18.38
C LYS A 235 7.66 -8.66 -18.28
N GLU A 236 7.00 -8.55 -17.13
CA GLU A 236 5.69 -9.15 -16.87
C GLU A 236 4.50 -8.31 -17.36
N GLY A 237 4.75 -7.17 -18.00
CA GLY A 237 3.73 -6.28 -18.56
C GLY A 237 3.06 -5.35 -17.54
N LEU A 238 3.66 -5.19 -16.35
CA LEU A 238 3.18 -4.37 -15.24
C LEU A 238 3.90 -3.01 -15.19
N THR A 239 4.04 -2.35 -16.34
CA THR A 239 4.80 -1.08 -16.47
C THR A 239 4.21 0.06 -15.65
N SER A 240 2.88 0.13 -15.54
CA SER A 240 2.20 1.14 -14.72
C SER A 240 2.55 1.02 -13.23
N LEU A 241 2.77 -0.20 -12.73
CA LEU A 241 3.24 -0.42 -11.36
C LEU A 241 4.69 0.06 -11.18
N VAL A 242 5.53 -0.13 -12.20
CA VAL A 242 6.92 0.34 -12.21
C VAL A 242 6.97 1.87 -12.15
N GLU A 243 6.25 2.54 -13.04
CA GLU A 243 6.16 4.01 -13.08
C GLU A 243 5.65 4.58 -11.75
N TYR A 244 4.63 3.94 -11.16
CA TYR A 244 4.12 4.30 -9.85
C TYR A 244 5.19 4.15 -8.76
N ASN A 245 5.91 3.03 -8.73
CA ASN A 245 6.94 2.78 -7.74
C ASN A 245 8.11 3.77 -7.90
N GLU A 246 8.56 4.04 -9.12
CA GLU A 246 9.63 5.01 -9.40
C GLU A 246 9.23 6.42 -8.94
N LYS A 247 8.01 6.86 -9.25
CA LYS A 247 7.48 8.14 -8.76
C LYS A 247 7.42 8.17 -7.23
N LYS A 248 6.91 7.11 -6.60
CA LYS A 248 6.82 7.03 -5.14
C LYS A 248 8.21 7.08 -4.49
N MET A 249 9.17 6.33 -5.00
CA MET A 249 10.54 6.34 -4.49
C MET A 249 11.22 7.70 -4.66
N PHE A 250 10.95 8.38 -5.79
CA PHE A 250 11.39 9.76 -6.01
C PHE A 250 10.82 10.71 -4.95
N GLU A 251 9.51 10.67 -4.70
CA GLU A 251 8.83 11.51 -3.69
C GLU A 251 9.33 11.25 -2.27
N VAL A 252 9.56 9.98 -1.91
CA VAL A 252 10.13 9.61 -0.59
C VAL A 252 11.53 10.21 -0.45
N LYS A 253 12.40 10.02 -1.45
CA LYS A 253 13.76 10.57 -1.44
C LYS A 253 13.75 12.10 -1.40
N LEU A 254 12.87 12.73 -2.17
CA LEU A 254 12.68 14.18 -2.17
C LEU A 254 12.31 14.69 -0.77
N LYS A 255 11.39 14.01 -0.09
CA LYS A 255 10.98 14.37 1.28
C LYS A 255 12.10 14.20 2.31
N GLU A 256 12.90 13.13 2.20
CA GLU A 256 14.06 12.90 3.08
C GLU A 256 15.14 13.97 2.89
N ILE A 257 15.42 14.34 1.63
CA ILE A 257 16.35 15.42 1.30
C ILE A 257 15.83 16.76 1.84
N LYS A 258 14.55 17.07 1.61
CA LYS A 258 13.93 18.29 2.15
C LYS A 258 14.10 18.38 3.67
N LEU A 259 13.78 17.30 4.40
CA LEU A 259 13.94 17.28 5.86
C LEU A 259 15.39 17.56 6.28
N THR A 260 16.35 16.91 5.63
CA THR A 260 17.78 17.07 5.93
C THR A 260 18.24 18.51 5.70
N LEU A 261 17.88 19.09 4.55
CA LEU A 261 18.24 20.47 4.21
C LEU A 261 17.55 21.48 5.11
N THR A 262 16.27 21.25 5.46
CA THR A 262 15.52 22.12 6.39
C THR A 262 16.19 22.13 7.76
N THR A 263 16.72 20.99 8.22
CA THR A 263 17.53 20.93 9.45
C THR A 263 18.81 21.77 9.33
N MET A 264 19.60 21.59 8.26
CA MET A 264 20.83 22.37 8.06
C MET A 264 20.56 23.89 8.03
N ILE A 265 19.46 24.30 7.38
CA ILE A 265 19.06 25.70 7.32
C ILE A 265 18.66 26.23 8.71
N ASN A 266 17.90 25.46 9.49
CA ASN A 266 17.48 25.85 10.84
C ASN A 266 18.66 25.92 11.82
N GLU A 267 19.69 25.12 11.60
CA GLU A 267 20.94 25.14 12.37
C GLU A 267 21.89 26.25 11.91
N GLU A 268 21.48 27.08 10.95
CA GLU A 268 22.27 28.18 10.37
C GLU A 268 23.62 27.68 9.82
N ALA A 269 23.63 26.48 9.21
CA ALA A 269 24.80 25.92 8.55
C ALA A 269 25.35 26.86 7.46
N GLU A 270 26.63 26.71 7.10
CA GLU A 270 27.22 27.56 6.08
C GLU A 270 26.58 27.30 4.71
N ILE A 271 26.29 28.36 3.94
CA ILE A 271 25.68 28.24 2.61
C ILE A 271 26.51 27.31 1.70
N SER A 272 27.84 27.35 1.81
CA SER A 272 28.74 26.49 1.03
C SER A 272 28.57 25.01 1.38
N GLU A 273 28.38 24.68 2.67
CA GLU A 273 28.11 23.32 3.16
C GLU A 273 26.76 22.81 2.66
N VAL A 274 25.70 23.61 2.78
CA VAL A 274 24.37 23.27 2.26
C VAL A 274 24.41 23.10 0.74
N THR A 275 25.13 23.96 0.02
CA THR A 275 25.29 23.86 -1.43
C THR A 275 25.96 22.55 -1.84
N GLU A 276 27.02 22.14 -1.14
CA GLU A 276 27.71 20.88 -1.43
C GLU A 276 26.83 19.67 -1.11
N ALA A 277 26.08 19.72 0.00
CA ALA A 277 25.10 18.70 0.34
C ALA A 277 24.03 18.54 -0.76
N VAL A 278 23.47 19.65 -1.28
CA VAL A 278 22.51 19.62 -2.38
C VAL A 278 23.16 19.06 -3.65
N LYS A 279 24.36 19.50 -4.04
CA LYS A 279 25.06 18.96 -5.22
C LYS A 279 25.27 17.45 -5.15
N GLN A 280 25.68 16.95 -3.98
CA GLN A 280 25.87 15.52 -3.76
C GLN A 280 24.54 14.76 -3.88
N GLN A 281 23.47 15.25 -3.25
CA GLN A 281 22.15 14.63 -3.32
C GLN A 281 21.57 14.62 -4.75
N VAL A 282 21.72 15.72 -5.48
CA VAL A 282 21.29 15.84 -6.88
C VAL A 282 22.00 14.82 -7.76
N LYS A 283 23.31 14.66 -7.57
CA LYS A 283 24.13 13.67 -8.30
C LYS A 283 23.72 12.24 -7.98
N ASP A 284 23.52 11.92 -6.69
CA ASP A 284 23.19 10.56 -6.25
C ASP A 284 21.75 10.16 -6.60
N ALA A 285 20.83 11.13 -6.63
CA ALA A 285 19.43 10.92 -6.95
C ALA A 285 19.07 11.13 -8.42
N LYS A 286 20.00 11.70 -9.22
CA LYS A 286 19.76 12.16 -10.60
C LYS A 286 18.53 13.07 -10.69
N PHE A 287 18.41 14.01 -9.75
CA PHE A 287 17.28 14.93 -9.73
C PHE A 287 17.32 15.86 -10.95
N PRO A 288 16.18 16.09 -11.63
CA PRO A 288 16.10 17.14 -12.64
C PRO A 288 16.35 18.51 -12.02
N ASP A 289 17.14 19.36 -12.67
CA ASP A 289 17.49 20.70 -12.16
C ASP A 289 16.26 21.54 -11.77
N ILE A 290 15.16 21.41 -12.52
CA ILE A 290 13.86 22.03 -12.21
C ILE A 290 13.33 21.63 -10.83
N GLU A 291 13.40 20.34 -10.50
CA GLU A 291 12.94 19.83 -9.21
C GLU A 291 13.85 20.27 -8.06
N VAL A 292 15.14 20.48 -8.34
CA VAL A 292 16.09 21.04 -7.36
C VAL A 292 15.70 22.45 -6.97
N VAL A 293 15.43 23.32 -7.95
CA VAL A 293 15.01 24.72 -7.70
C VAL A 293 13.71 24.77 -6.90
N ARG A 294 12.71 23.98 -7.30
CA ARG A 294 11.42 23.88 -6.57
C ARG A 294 11.62 23.41 -5.13
N MET A 295 12.45 22.38 -4.95
CA MET A 295 12.77 21.80 -3.65
C MET A 295 13.46 22.82 -2.74
N LEU A 296 14.47 23.55 -3.23
CA LEU A 296 15.19 24.54 -2.44
C LEU A 296 14.26 25.65 -1.93
N TRP A 297 13.36 26.13 -2.79
CA TRP A 297 12.34 27.09 -2.38
C TRP A 297 11.42 26.53 -1.28
N ASP A 298 10.96 25.28 -1.42
CA ASP A 298 10.13 24.63 -0.40
C ASP A 298 10.87 24.53 0.95
N VAL A 299 12.12 24.06 0.94
CA VAL A 299 12.97 23.95 2.14
C VAL A 299 13.15 25.31 2.83
N LEU A 300 13.39 26.37 2.04
CA LEU A 300 13.54 27.73 2.56
C LEU A 300 12.27 28.19 3.26
N MET A 301 11.11 27.99 2.65
CA MET A 301 9.82 28.40 3.21
C MET A 301 9.42 27.55 4.42
N GLU A 302 9.77 26.25 4.44
CA GLU A 302 9.56 25.34 5.57
C GLU A 302 10.40 25.74 6.80
N ALA A 303 11.59 26.32 6.59
CA ALA A 303 12.45 26.82 7.66
C ALA A 303 12.00 28.19 8.23
N VAL A 304 11.03 28.87 7.61
CA VAL A 304 10.53 30.16 8.12
C VAL A 304 9.78 29.97 9.44
N GLN A 305 10.17 30.73 10.46
CA GLN A 305 9.46 30.77 11.74
C GLN A 305 8.20 31.65 11.65
N TRP A 306 7.06 30.99 11.40
CA TRP A 306 5.76 31.65 11.26
C TRP A 306 5.11 32.00 12.61
N SER A 307 4.56 33.21 12.71
CA SER A 307 3.73 33.70 13.80
C SER A 307 2.23 33.59 13.47
N GLY A 308 1.44 33.02 14.37
CA GLY A 308 -0.02 32.88 14.18
C GLY A 308 -0.82 34.17 14.38
N LYS A 309 -0.19 35.26 14.85
CA LYS A 309 -0.89 36.50 15.24
C LYS A 309 -0.42 37.76 14.52
N ASN A 310 0.73 37.73 13.86
CA ASN A 310 1.35 38.92 13.29
C ASN A 310 1.75 38.71 11.83
N GLN A 311 0.91 39.22 10.93
CA GLN A 311 1.13 39.15 9.49
C GLN A 311 2.41 39.89 9.06
N GLN A 312 2.69 41.06 9.65
CA GLN A 312 3.88 41.83 9.29
C GLN A 312 5.17 41.13 9.76
N GLN A 313 5.12 40.43 10.89
CA GLN A 313 6.24 39.59 11.33
C GLN A 313 6.46 38.42 10.35
N ASN A 314 5.39 37.77 9.88
CA ASN A 314 5.47 36.72 8.87
C ASN A 314 6.13 37.21 7.58
N SER A 315 5.73 38.39 7.11
CA SER A 315 6.33 39.08 5.97
C SER A 315 7.83 39.29 6.14
N ASN A 316 8.25 39.87 7.27
CA ASN A 316 9.65 40.13 7.54
C ASN A 316 10.48 38.84 7.70
N SER A 317 9.92 37.81 8.34
CA SER A 317 10.58 36.51 8.50
C SER A 317 10.84 35.85 7.15
N ALA A 318 9.84 35.83 6.26
CA ALA A 318 9.97 35.27 4.93
C ALA A 318 11.04 36.00 4.11
N LEU A 319 10.99 37.33 4.04
CA LEU A 319 11.98 38.12 3.30
C LEU A 319 13.40 37.97 3.87
N ARG A 320 13.53 37.94 5.20
CA ARG A 320 14.82 37.69 5.86
C ARG A 320 15.38 36.31 5.48
N GLN A 321 14.52 35.29 5.43
CA GLN A 321 14.91 33.94 5.03
C GLN A 321 15.39 33.91 3.57
N VAL A 322 14.60 34.48 2.64
CA VAL A 322 14.96 34.58 1.21
C VAL A 322 16.30 35.28 1.05
N LYS A 323 16.49 36.43 1.71
CA LYS A 323 17.73 37.20 1.63
C LYS A 323 18.93 36.45 2.22
N ALA A 324 18.76 35.80 3.37
CA ALA A 324 19.84 35.08 4.05
C ALA A 324 20.38 33.91 3.22
N TRP A 325 19.52 33.28 2.42
CA TRP A 325 19.86 32.09 1.64
C TRP A 325 19.80 32.31 0.12
N ALA A 326 19.80 33.56 -0.33
CA ALA A 326 19.82 33.90 -1.75
C ALA A 326 21.03 33.29 -2.46
N GLY A 327 22.20 33.25 -1.80
CA GLY A 327 23.40 32.60 -2.33
C GLY A 327 23.22 31.10 -2.61
N LEU A 328 22.39 30.40 -1.83
CA LEU A 328 22.03 29.00 -2.10
C LEU A 328 21.18 28.90 -3.35
N LEU A 329 20.15 29.75 -3.50
CA LEU A 329 19.30 29.76 -4.70
C LEU A 329 20.10 30.12 -5.97
N ASN A 330 20.99 31.12 -5.89
CA ASN A 330 21.85 31.54 -6.99
C ASN A 330 22.73 30.39 -7.49
N ALA A 331 23.27 29.57 -6.59
CA ALA A 331 24.11 28.42 -6.95
C ALA A 331 23.40 27.36 -7.83
N PHE A 332 22.06 27.35 -7.87
CA PHE A 332 21.26 26.40 -8.66
C PHE A 332 20.40 27.08 -9.74
N CYS A 333 20.16 28.38 -9.67
CA CYS A 333 19.47 29.15 -10.71
C CYS A 333 20.47 29.60 -11.81
N ILE A 334 21.13 28.64 -12.46
CA ILE A 334 22.24 28.90 -13.39
C ILE A 334 21.81 29.21 -14.84
N SER A 335 20.51 29.34 -15.09
CA SER A 335 19.97 29.66 -16.43
C SER A 335 18.61 30.33 -16.32
N GLY A 336 18.25 31.15 -17.30
CA GLY A 336 16.95 31.82 -17.35
C GLY A 336 15.76 30.85 -17.27
N ARG A 337 15.90 29.59 -17.73
CA ARG A 337 14.87 28.55 -17.55
C ARG A 337 14.64 28.19 -16.07
N LEU A 338 15.72 28.08 -15.30
CA LEU A 338 15.67 27.70 -13.87
C LEU A 338 15.24 28.89 -13.00
N GLU A 339 15.72 30.08 -13.35
CA GLU A 339 15.24 31.34 -12.77
C GLU A 339 13.73 31.50 -12.99
N LEU A 340 13.24 31.28 -14.22
CA LEU A 340 11.81 31.37 -14.54
C LEU A 340 10.98 30.34 -13.74
N GLU A 341 11.51 29.13 -13.56
CA GLU A 341 10.88 28.12 -12.71
C GLU A 341 10.78 28.57 -11.25
N LEU A 342 11.83 29.19 -10.71
CA LEU A 342 11.79 29.79 -9.38
C LEU A 342 10.67 30.84 -9.28
N ILE A 343 10.57 31.74 -10.27
CA ILE A 343 9.51 32.76 -10.30
C ILE A 343 8.12 32.11 -10.27
N TYR A 344 7.86 31.10 -11.11
CA TYR A 344 6.56 30.41 -11.13
C TYR A 344 6.24 29.69 -9.81
N LYS A 345 7.25 29.07 -9.19
CA LYS A 345 7.11 28.40 -7.90
C LYS A 345 6.76 29.40 -6.79
N VAL A 346 7.47 30.52 -6.72
CA VAL A 346 7.21 31.62 -5.77
C VAL A 346 5.82 32.19 -5.99
N GLN A 347 5.44 32.45 -7.25
CA GLN A 347 4.14 32.99 -7.62
C GLN A 347 3.00 32.09 -7.15
N THR A 348 3.09 30.79 -7.46
CA THR A 348 2.07 29.80 -7.08
C THR A 348 1.88 29.79 -5.57
N GLN A 349 2.96 29.68 -4.80
CA GLN A 349 2.87 29.65 -3.35
C GLN A 349 2.37 30.96 -2.74
N CYS A 350 2.80 32.12 -3.28
CA CYS A 350 2.28 33.41 -2.83
C CYS A 350 0.77 33.54 -3.06
N TYR A 351 0.25 33.06 -4.19
CA TYR A 351 -1.17 33.19 -4.51
C TYR A 351 -2.05 32.16 -3.78
N GLU A 352 -1.49 31.02 -3.39
CA GLU A 352 -2.19 29.99 -2.62
C GLU A 352 -2.15 30.24 -1.09
N ASP A 353 -1.11 30.91 -0.57
CA ASP A 353 -0.97 31.22 0.86
C ASP A 353 -1.31 32.68 1.18
N ALA A 354 -2.39 32.90 1.94
CA ALA A 354 -2.80 34.22 2.41
C ALA A 354 -1.72 34.95 3.23
N LYS A 355 -0.75 34.24 3.84
CA LYS A 355 0.41 34.83 4.52
C LYS A 355 1.38 35.52 3.55
N LEU A 356 1.45 35.02 2.32
CA LEU A 356 2.46 35.39 1.31
C LEU A 356 1.90 36.21 0.14
N MET A 357 0.57 36.30 -0.01
CA MET A 357 -0.09 36.93 -1.17
C MET A 357 0.42 38.32 -1.56
N LYS A 358 0.80 39.15 -0.59
CA LYS A 358 1.32 40.52 -0.87
C LYS A 358 2.83 40.60 -1.03
N LEU A 359 3.56 39.52 -0.73
CA LEU A 359 5.02 39.51 -0.72
C LEU A 359 5.64 39.20 -2.07
N PHE A 360 4.85 38.69 -3.01
CA PHE A 360 5.37 38.26 -4.29
C PHE A 360 6.27 39.35 -4.96
N PRO A 361 5.86 40.62 -5.08
CA PRO A 361 6.72 41.64 -5.68
C PRO A 361 8.02 41.90 -4.89
N GLU A 362 7.93 41.88 -3.55
CA GLU A 362 9.07 42.12 -2.67
C GLU A 362 10.07 40.95 -2.69
N ILE A 363 9.58 39.71 -2.84
CA ILE A 363 10.41 38.52 -3.00
C ILE A 363 11.14 38.57 -4.35
N ILE A 364 10.45 38.85 -5.46
CA ILE A 364 11.09 38.95 -6.78
C ILE A 364 12.16 40.03 -6.79
N ARG A 365 11.86 41.21 -6.23
CA ARG A 365 12.86 42.28 -6.07
C ARG A 365 14.04 41.84 -5.21
N THR A 366 13.80 41.16 -4.09
CA THR A 366 14.88 40.65 -3.23
C THR A 366 15.76 39.64 -3.96
N LEU A 367 15.18 38.77 -4.77
CA LEU A 367 15.93 37.78 -5.54
C LEU A 367 16.74 38.45 -6.68
N TYR A 368 16.19 39.49 -7.31
CA TYR A 368 16.91 40.33 -8.27
C TYR A 368 18.10 41.06 -7.61
N ASP A 369 17.84 41.76 -6.49
CA ASP A 369 18.86 42.50 -5.73
C ASP A 369 19.98 41.61 -5.15
N GLN A 370 19.83 40.28 -5.21
CA GLN A 370 20.82 39.30 -4.74
C GLN A 370 21.40 38.46 -5.89
N ASP A 371 21.25 38.92 -7.14
CA ASP A 371 21.75 38.27 -8.35
C ASP A 371 21.24 36.83 -8.55
N VAL A 372 20.06 36.49 -8.01
CA VAL A 372 19.43 35.17 -8.19
C VAL A 372 18.61 35.12 -9.47
N LEU A 373 18.00 36.24 -9.87
CA LEU A 373 17.16 36.37 -11.06
C LEU A 373 17.75 37.44 -11.97
N ALA A 374 17.92 37.13 -13.26
CA ALA A 374 18.32 38.10 -14.25
C ALA A 374 17.13 38.97 -14.70
N GLU A 375 17.44 40.19 -15.13
CA GLU A 375 16.46 41.15 -15.67
C GLU A 375 15.68 40.56 -16.85
N ASP A 376 16.38 40.00 -17.85
CA ASP A 376 15.80 39.33 -19.01
C ASP A 376 14.75 38.28 -18.63
N THR A 377 15.01 37.49 -17.58
CA THR A 377 14.09 36.45 -17.11
C THR A 377 12.82 37.06 -16.51
N ILE A 378 12.96 38.13 -15.74
CA ILE A 378 11.84 38.86 -15.12
C ILE A 378 10.97 39.50 -16.21
N LEU A 379 11.59 40.13 -17.21
CA LEU A 379 10.89 40.72 -18.36
C LEU A 379 10.16 39.66 -19.19
N LEU A 380 10.80 38.52 -19.45
CA LEU A 380 10.17 37.38 -20.15
C LEU A 380 8.91 36.89 -19.40
N TRP A 381 9.00 36.77 -18.08
CA TRP A 381 7.89 36.34 -17.23
C TRP A 381 6.74 37.37 -17.14
N GLN A 382 7.04 38.67 -17.21
CA GLN A 382 6.10 39.78 -16.95
C GLN A 382 4.88 39.81 -17.87
N SER A 383 4.96 39.17 -19.04
CA SER A 383 3.81 38.98 -19.94
C SER A 383 2.56 38.38 -19.27
N PHE A 384 2.67 37.86 -18.03
CA PHE A 384 1.60 37.20 -17.29
C PHE A 384 1.04 37.91 -16.03
N VAL A 385 1.61 39.03 -15.50
CA VAL A 385 1.15 39.61 -14.19
C VAL A 385 1.23 41.15 -14.06
N LYS A 386 0.10 41.79 -13.72
CA LYS A 386 -0.03 43.25 -13.48
C LYS A 386 0.60 43.78 -12.17
N ALA A 387 0.76 42.94 -11.15
CA ALA A 387 1.22 43.38 -9.83
C ALA A 387 2.69 43.85 -9.77
N LEU A 388 3.50 43.49 -10.77
CA LEU A 388 4.91 43.91 -10.92
C LEU A 388 5.10 45.02 -11.95
N GLU A 389 4.02 45.56 -12.52
CA GLU A 389 4.07 46.59 -13.57
C GLU A 389 4.91 47.83 -13.19
N PRO A 390 4.90 48.34 -11.93
CA PRO A 390 5.78 49.45 -11.54
C PRO A 390 7.26 49.07 -11.44
N PHE A 391 7.59 47.82 -11.07
CA PHE A 391 8.97 47.35 -10.97
C PHE A 391 9.55 47.08 -12.35
N VAL A 392 8.76 46.53 -13.25
CA VAL A 392 9.18 46.26 -14.63
C VAL A 392 9.34 47.55 -15.44
N LYS A 393 8.45 48.54 -15.26
CA LYS A 393 8.69 49.87 -15.85
C LYS A 393 9.98 50.50 -15.37
N TRP A 394 10.31 50.33 -14.09
CA TRP A 394 11.58 50.82 -13.56
C TRP A 394 12.79 50.11 -14.18
N LEU A 395 12.72 48.79 -14.40
CA LEU A 395 13.77 48.04 -15.12
C LEU A 395 13.94 48.55 -16.55
N GLU A 396 12.83 48.62 -17.31
CA GLU A 396 12.81 49.10 -18.70
C GLU A 396 13.31 50.55 -18.84
N GLU A 397 12.95 51.45 -17.90
CA GLU A 397 13.38 52.86 -17.91
C GLU A 397 14.84 53.03 -17.43
N ALA A 398 15.35 52.14 -16.59
CA ALA A 398 16.72 52.20 -16.09
C ALA A 398 17.76 51.80 -17.15
N GLU A 399 17.41 50.88 -18.07
CA GLU A 399 18.24 50.56 -19.25
C GLU A 399 18.31 51.70 -20.27
N GLU A 400 17.28 52.57 -20.36
CA GLU A 400 17.28 53.71 -21.29
C GLU A 400 18.14 54.89 -20.81
N GLU A 401 18.59 54.90 -19.55
CA GLU A 401 19.41 55.97 -18.96
C GLU A 401 20.92 55.66 -18.86
N GLU A 402 21.36 54.45 -19.25
CA GLU A 402 22.78 54.09 -19.51
C GLU A 402 23.12 54.15 -21.00
#